data_AF-A0A6F8ZEE4-F1
#
_entry.id   AF-A0A6F8ZEE4-F1
#
_cell.length_a   1.000
_cell.length_b   1.000
_cell.length_c   1.000
_cell.angle_alpha   90.00
_cell.angle_beta   90.00
_cell.angle_gamma   90.00
#
_symmetry.space_group_name_H-M   'P 1'
#
loop_
_entity.id
_entity.type
_entity.pdbx_description
1 polymer ?
#
loop_
_entity_poly.entity_id
_entity_poly.type
_entity_poly.pdbx_seq_one_letter_code
_entity_poly.pdbx_strand_id
1 'polypeptide(L)'
;MMGPKGKAAALAALWDARVAEAEAALVAARAEQQRLQAEVARLVRQLPGGPQAGGLTTVEALWGAVRWAGRIHTEVSRREMEELEISRRIRELQGKLVEARRRREVLQRWLDRQARQTLRARQRLLARNQEETAAARFRRG
;
A
#
# COMPACT_ATOMS: atom_id res chain seq x y z
N MET A 1 -4.21 14.43 -31.01
CA MET A 1 -3.00 14.66 -30.19
C MET A 1 -3.41 15.20 -28.82
N MET A 2 -3.06 14.53 -27.72
CA MET A 2 -3.35 15.04 -26.37
C MET A 2 -2.43 16.23 -26.05
N GLY A 3 -3.02 17.38 -25.70
CA GLY A 3 -2.29 18.56 -25.27
C GLY A 3 -1.56 18.36 -23.92
N PRO A 4 -0.61 19.24 -23.55
CA PRO A 4 0.21 19.12 -22.35
C PRO A 4 -0.60 19.02 -21.04
N LYS A 5 -1.79 19.64 -20.98
CA LYS A 5 -2.73 19.48 -19.85
C LYS A 5 -3.30 18.06 -19.74
N GLY A 6 -3.62 17.42 -20.87
CA GLY A 6 -4.12 16.05 -20.91
C GLY A 6 -3.05 15.03 -20.48
N LYS A 7 -1.80 15.25 -20.90
CA LYS A 7 -0.66 14.42 -20.48
C LYS A 7 -0.39 14.51 -18.97
N ALA A 8 -0.49 15.71 -18.40
CA ALA A 8 -0.36 15.93 -16.96
C ALA A 8 -1.45 15.23 -16.14
N ALA A 9 -2.71 15.34 -16.57
CA ALA A 9 -3.83 14.66 -15.91
C ALA A 9 -3.71 13.13 -15.99
N ALA A 10 -3.31 12.59 -17.14
CA ALA A 10 -3.06 11.16 -17.30
C ALA A 10 -1.94 10.65 -16.38
N LEU A 11 -0.85 11.41 -16.24
CA LEU A 11 0.25 11.06 -15.36
C LEU A 11 -0.16 11.09 -13.88
N ALA A 12 -0.97 12.07 -13.48
CA ALA A 12 -1.52 12.14 -12.12
C ALA A 12 -2.41 10.92 -11.81
N ALA A 13 -3.33 10.59 -12.73
CA ALA A 13 -4.20 9.42 -12.59
C ALA A 13 -3.43 8.09 -12.53
N LEU A 14 -2.35 7.96 -13.30
CA LEU A 14 -1.45 6.80 -13.23
C LEU A 14 -0.82 6.63 -11.84
N TRP A 15 -0.38 7.72 -11.23
CA TRP A 15 0.20 7.66 -9.89
C TRP A 15 -0.85 7.41 -8.80
N ASP A 16 -2.05 7.95 -8.95
CA ASP A 16 -3.17 7.65 -8.04
C ASP A 16 -3.54 6.16 -8.10
N ALA A 17 -3.59 5.57 -9.29
CA ALA A 17 -3.80 4.14 -9.47
C ALA A 17 -2.69 3.30 -8.80
N ARG A 18 -1.42 3.73 -8.92
CA ARG A 18 -0.30 3.02 -8.28
C ARG A 18 -0.32 3.08 -6.75
N VAL A 19 -0.80 4.18 -6.18
CA VAL A 19 -1.03 4.28 -4.72
C VAL A 19 -2.15 3.32 -4.32
N ALA A 20 -3.27 3.32 -5.04
CA ALA A 20 -4.40 2.43 -4.76
C ALA A 20 -4.02 0.93 -4.87
N GLU A 21 -3.23 0.55 -5.88
CA GLU A 21 -2.71 -0.81 -6.04
C GLU A 21 -1.84 -1.23 -4.83
N ALA A 22 -0.96 -0.33 -4.37
CA ALA A 22 -0.09 -0.59 -3.21
C ALA A 22 -0.89 -0.71 -1.90
N GLU A 23 -1.94 0.11 -1.73
CA GLU A 23 -2.85 0.03 -0.59
C GLU A 23 -3.64 -1.28 -0.58
N ALA A 24 -4.20 -1.68 -1.73
CA ALA A 24 -4.91 -2.95 -1.87
C ALA A 24 -4.00 -4.14 -1.56
N ALA A 25 -2.76 -4.12 -2.06
CA ALA A 25 -1.78 -5.17 -1.78
C ALA A 25 -1.44 -5.25 -0.28
N LEU A 26 -1.33 -4.11 0.41
CA LEU A 26 -1.08 -4.06 1.85
C LEU A 26 -2.27 -4.60 2.66
N VAL A 27 -3.50 -4.26 2.26
CA VAL A 27 -4.73 -4.79 2.89
C VAL A 27 -4.78 -6.31 2.73
N ALA A 28 -4.53 -6.83 1.53
CA ALA A 28 -4.51 -8.27 1.28
C ALA A 28 -3.46 -9.00 2.12
N ALA A 29 -2.23 -8.45 2.20
CA ALA A 29 -1.17 -9.04 3.01
C ALA A 29 -1.50 -9.07 4.51
N ARG A 30 -2.17 -8.02 5.03
CA ARG A 30 -2.63 -7.99 6.43
C ARG A 30 -3.75 -8.98 6.70
N ALA A 31 -4.69 -9.14 5.76
CA ALA A 31 -5.75 -10.13 5.88
C ALA A 31 -5.17 -11.56 5.92
N GLU A 32 -4.14 -11.82 5.11
CA GLU A 32 -3.45 -13.12 5.11
C GLU A 32 -2.70 -13.36 6.42
N GLN A 33 -2.02 -12.34 6.97
CA GLN A 33 -1.39 -12.43 8.28
C GLN A 33 -2.41 -12.78 9.38
N GLN A 34 -3.58 -12.13 9.38
CA GLN A 34 -4.64 -12.41 10.35
C GLN A 34 -5.18 -13.84 10.24
N ARG A 35 -5.30 -14.38 9.01
CA ARG A 35 -5.69 -15.78 8.80
C ARG A 35 -4.67 -16.75 9.38
N LEU A 36 -3.38 -16.54 9.13
CA LEU A 36 -2.33 -17.38 9.70
C LEU A 36 -2.30 -17.33 11.22
N GLN A 37 -2.44 -16.15 11.82
CA GLN A 37 -2.54 -16.00 13.27
C GLN A 37 -3.74 -16.77 13.85
N ALA A 38 -4.89 -16.74 13.17
CA ALA A 38 -6.05 -17.51 13.56
C ALA A 38 -5.83 -19.02 13.41
N GLU A 39 -5.13 -19.47 12.37
CA GLU A 39 -4.75 -20.88 12.18
C GLU A 39 -3.78 -21.35 13.26
N VAL A 40 -2.75 -20.58 13.60
CA VAL A 40 -1.82 -20.86 14.71
C VAL A 40 -2.60 -20.96 16.03
N ALA A 41 -3.46 -19.99 16.34
CA ALA A 41 -4.28 -20.02 17.55
C ALA A 41 -5.24 -21.23 17.58
N ARG A 42 -5.71 -21.70 16.42
CA ARG A 42 -6.52 -22.93 16.32
C ARG A 42 -5.67 -24.18 16.60
N LEU A 43 -4.48 -24.28 16.01
CA LEU A 43 -3.56 -25.40 16.22
C LEU A 43 -3.09 -25.48 17.68
N VAL A 44 -2.76 -24.35 18.28
CA VAL A 44 -2.39 -24.27 19.70
C VAL A 44 -3.54 -24.69 20.60
N ARG A 45 -4.80 -24.35 20.27
CA ARG A 45 -5.98 -24.82 21.02
C ARG A 45 -6.27 -26.30 20.85
N GLN A 46 -5.81 -26.91 19.76
CA GLN A 46 -5.94 -28.34 19.58
C GLN A 46 -4.96 -29.09 20.48
N LEU A 47 -3.78 -28.51 20.78
CA LEU A 47 -2.80 -29.13 21.70
C LEU A 47 -3.55 -29.59 22.93
N PRO A 48 -3.35 -30.84 23.38
CA PRO A 48 -4.15 -31.34 24.46
C PRO A 48 -3.74 -30.45 25.63
N GLY A 49 -4.70 -29.78 26.28
CA GLY A 49 -4.44 -29.29 27.63
C GLY A 49 -3.79 -30.46 28.36
N GLY A 50 -2.59 -30.22 28.94
CA GLY A 50 -1.74 -31.27 29.47
C GLY A 50 -2.55 -32.32 30.23
N PRO A 51 -2.09 -33.58 30.21
CA PRO A 51 -2.92 -34.78 30.36
C PRO A 51 -4.12 -34.53 31.26
N GLN A 52 -5.33 -34.54 30.68
CA GLN A 52 -6.53 -34.83 31.46
C GLN A 52 -6.31 -36.21 32.05
N ALA A 53 -5.80 -36.23 33.28
CA ALA A 53 -5.22 -37.36 33.99
C ALA A 53 -6.27 -38.39 34.42
N GLY A 54 -7.30 -38.61 33.61
CA GLY A 54 -8.36 -39.57 33.83
C GLY A 54 -8.42 -40.72 32.82
N GLY A 55 -7.60 -40.75 31.76
CA GLY A 55 -7.81 -41.75 30.69
C GLY A 55 -6.64 -42.17 29.81
N LEU A 56 -5.40 -41.72 30.04
CA LEU A 56 -4.23 -42.23 29.30
C LEU A 56 -3.56 -43.36 30.09
N THR A 57 -4.19 -44.52 30.14
CA THR A 57 -3.70 -45.68 30.93
C THR A 57 -2.71 -46.58 30.19
N THR A 58 -2.52 -46.39 28.87
CA THR A 58 -1.63 -47.22 28.06
C THR A 58 -0.44 -46.43 27.49
N VAL A 59 0.71 -47.11 27.42
CA VAL A 59 1.95 -46.58 26.80
C VAL A 59 1.71 -46.20 25.34
N GLU A 60 0.85 -46.92 24.62
CA GLU A 60 0.45 -46.57 23.26
C GLU A 60 -0.33 -45.26 23.17
N ALA A 61 -1.23 -44.97 24.13
CA ALA A 61 -1.98 -43.73 24.16
C ALA A 61 -1.07 -42.52 24.48
N LEU A 62 -0.09 -42.71 25.37
CA LEU A 62 0.96 -41.70 25.63
C LEU A 62 1.82 -41.45 24.39
N TRP A 63 2.29 -42.50 23.71
CA TRP A 63 3.04 -42.35 22.45
C TRP A 63 2.21 -41.73 21.33
N GLY A 64 0.92 -42.03 21.26
CA GLY A 64 -0.03 -41.38 20.36
C GLY A 64 -0.12 -39.88 20.62
N ALA A 65 -0.27 -39.47 21.88
CA ALA A 65 -0.31 -38.08 22.29
C ALA A 65 1.01 -37.33 22.01
N VAL A 66 2.17 -37.94 22.28
CA VAL A 66 3.50 -37.35 21.99
C VAL A 66 3.71 -37.14 20.49
N ARG A 67 3.42 -38.15 19.65
CA ARG A 67 3.53 -38.01 18.19
C ARG A 67 2.57 -36.95 17.64
N TRP A 68 1.37 -36.87 18.22
CA TRP A 68 0.38 -35.90 17.82
C TRP A 68 0.81 -34.47 18.20
N ALA A 69 1.29 -34.25 19.43
CA ALA A 69 1.85 -32.97 19.87
C ALA A 69 3.07 -32.55 19.03
N GLY A 70 3.96 -33.50 18.69
CA GLY A 70 5.09 -33.25 17.80
C GLY A 70 4.67 -32.76 16.42
N ARG A 71 3.64 -33.37 15.81
CA ARG A 71 3.08 -32.92 14.52
C ARG A 71 2.49 -31.51 14.60
N ILE A 72 1.75 -31.20 15.67
CA ILE A 72 1.19 -29.86 15.87
C ILE A 72 2.31 -28.84 16.07
N HIS A 73 3.36 -29.17 16.82
CA HIS A 73 4.51 -28.30 16.99
C HIS A 73 5.20 -27.99 15.64
N THR A 74 5.45 -29.01 14.81
CA THR A 74 6.01 -28.81 13.47
C THR A 74 5.13 -27.92 12.59
N GLU A 75 3.81 -28.13 12.62
CA GLU A 75 2.87 -27.31 11.84
C GLU A 75 2.84 -25.85 12.34
N VAL A 76 2.83 -25.63 13.65
CA VAL A 76 2.91 -24.28 14.24
C VAL A 76 4.19 -23.57 13.81
N SER A 77 5.35 -24.22 13.93
CA SER A 77 6.63 -23.64 13.49
C SER A 77 6.65 -23.31 11.99
N ARG A 78 5.99 -24.13 11.15
CA ARG A 78 5.82 -23.82 9.73
C ARG A 78 5.00 -22.54 9.53
N ARG A 79 3.87 -22.41 10.25
CA ARG A 79 3.00 -21.23 10.15
C ARG A 79 3.65 -19.96 10.70
N GLU A 80 4.48 -20.07 11.73
CA GLU A 80 5.30 -18.97 12.24
C GLU A 80 6.32 -18.49 11.19
N MET A 81 6.93 -19.40 10.43
CA MET A 81 7.80 -19.03 9.31
C MET A 81 7.02 -18.30 8.20
N GLU A 82 5.84 -18.79 7.82
CA GLU A 82 4.95 -18.12 6.86
C GLU A 82 4.56 -16.71 7.34
N GLU A 83 4.30 -16.54 8.64
CA GLU A 83 4.00 -15.23 9.24
C GLU A 83 5.19 -14.27 9.14
N LEU A 84 6.42 -14.75 9.35
CA LEU A 84 7.63 -13.92 9.19
C LEU A 84 7.81 -13.46 7.74
N GLU A 85 7.53 -14.31 6.77
CA GLU A 85 7.57 -13.96 5.35
C GLU A 85 6.52 -12.90 4.99
N ILE A 86 5.28 -13.06 5.45
CA ILE A 86 4.23 -12.06 5.25
C ILE A 86 4.57 -10.76 5.96
N SER A 87 5.15 -10.81 7.16
CA SER A 87 5.62 -9.62 7.88
C SER A 87 6.73 -8.89 7.12
N ARG A 88 7.65 -9.62 6.47
CA ARG A 88 8.64 -9.02 5.57
C ARG A 88 7.96 -8.36 4.36
N ARG A 89 7.03 -9.06 3.71
CA ARG A 89 6.27 -8.54 2.57
C ARG A 89 5.48 -7.27 2.92
N ILE A 90 4.85 -7.22 4.10
CA ILE A 90 4.13 -6.04 4.59
C ILE A 90 5.07 -4.84 4.70
N ARG A 91 6.27 -5.02 5.29
CA ARG A 91 7.26 -3.93 5.39
C ARG A 91 7.71 -3.42 4.02
N GLU A 92 7.95 -4.31 3.07
CA GLU A 92 8.30 -3.94 1.69
C GLU A 92 7.15 -3.17 1.00
N LEU A 93 5.90 -3.62 1.17
CA LEU A 93 4.73 -2.95 0.61
C LEU A 93 4.52 -1.57 1.24
N GLN A 94 4.74 -1.43 2.55
CA GLN A 94 4.71 -0.12 3.22
C GLN A 94 5.78 0.82 2.65
N GLY A 95 7.00 0.34 2.43
CA GLY A 95 8.06 1.12 1.78
C GLY A 95 7.67 1.58 0.38
N LYS A 96 7.11 0.68 -0.44
CA LYS A 96 6.61 0.99 -1.79
C LYS A 96 5.47 2.02 -1.76
N LEU A 97 4.55 1.91 -0.80
CA LEU A 97 3.45 2.85 -0.65
C LEU A 97 3.94 4.25 -0.28
N VAL A 98 4.88 4.36 0.66
CA VAL A 98 5.50 5.63 1.05
C VAL A 98 6.19 6.29 -0.15
N GLU A 99 6.96 5.52 -0.91
CA GLU A 99 7.65 6.03 -2.10
C GLU A 99 6.66 6.47 -3.19
N ALA A 100 5.59 5.70 -3.41
CA ALA A 100 4.54 6.07 -4.37
C ALA A 100 3.83 7.37 -3.99
N ARG A 101 3.47 7.53 -2.70
CA ARG A 101 2.87 8.77 -2.18
C ARG A 101 3.82 9.95 -2.32
N ARG A 102 5.10 9.77 -1.97
CA ARG A 102 6.12 10.82 -2.12
C ARG A 102 6.26 11.28 -3.58
N ARG A 103 6.30 10.35 -4.53
CA ARG A 103 6.37 10.67 -5.97
C ARG A 103 5.11 11.40 -6.43
N ARG A 104 3.93 11.00 -5.95
CA ARG A 104 2.67 11.68 -6.25
C ARG A 104 2.66 13.13 -5.78
N GLU A 105 3.15 13.39 -4.57
CA GLU A 105 3.27 14.75 -4.02
C GLU A 105 4.27 15.61 -4.78
N VAL A 106 5.41 15.04 -5.17
CA VAL A 106 6.41 15.76 -5.98
C VAL A 106 5.82 16.13 -7.33
N LEU A 107 5.12 15.20 -7.98
CA LEU A 107 4.41 15.46 -9.23
C LEU A 107 3.36 16.56 -9.06
N GLN A 108 2.56 16.50 -7.99
CA GLN A 108 1.54 17.51 -7.72
C GLN A 108 2.16 18.90 -7.55
N ARG A 109 3.22 19.02 -6.75
CA ARG A 109 3.96 20.28 -6.57
C ARG A 109 4.56 20.81 -7.87
N TRP A 110 5.00 19.91 -8.76
CA TRP A 110 5.48 20.31 -10.07
C TRP A 110 4.34 20.84 -10.96
N LEU A 111 3.20 20.14 -10.99
CA LEU A 111 2.01 20.58 -11.73
C LEU A 111 1.49 21.93 -11.24
N ASP A 112 1.46 22.15 -9.93
CA ASP A 112 1.02 23.42 -9.34
C ASP A 112 1.95 24.58 -9.74
N ARG A 113 3.27 24.33 -9.78
CA ARG A 113 4.25 25.32 -10.26
C ARG A 113 4.03 25.65 -11.73
N GLN A 114 3.80 24.65 -12.57
CA GLN A 114 3.50 24.85 -14.00
C GLN A 114 2.21 25.64 -14.22
N ALA A 115 1.15 25.34 -13.46
CA ALA A 115 -0.11 26.08 -13.52
C ALA A 115 0.08 27.56 -13.16
N ARG A 116 0.82 27.85 -12.08
CA ARG A 116 1.13 29.24 -11.68
C ARG A 116 1.97 29.97 -12.71
N GLN A 117 2.98 29.32 -13.30
CA GLN A 117 3.80 29.92 -14.35
C GLN A 117 2.97 30.25 -15.60
N THR A 118 2.10 29.32 -16.01
CA THR A 118 1.20 29.50 -17.16
C THR A 118 0.22 30.66 -16.91
N LEU A 119 -0.35 30.75 -15.72
CA LEU A 119 -1.25 31.84 -15.34
C LEU A 119 -0.55 33.20 -15.38
N ARG A 120 0.66 33.29 -14.79
CA ARG A 120 1.47 34.52 -14.82
C ARG A 120 1.85 34.93 -16.24
N ALA A 121 2.24 33.99 -17.09
CA ALA A 121 2.55 34.27 -18.49
C ALA A 121 1.32 34.82 -19.23
N ARG A 122 0.14 34.23 -19.00
CA ARG A 122 -1.12 34.70 -19.60
C ARG A 122 -1.51 36.10 -19.12
N GLN A 123 -1.36 36.39 -17.82
CA GLN A 123 -1.61 37.72 -17.27
C GLN A 123 -0.68 38.78 -17.88
N ARG A 124 0.62 38.47 -18.04
CA ARG A 124 1.57 39.38 -18.69
C ARG A 124 1.21 39.66 -20.15
N LEU A 125 0.79 38.64 -20.90
CA LEU A 125 0.35 38.80 -22.29
C LEU A 125 -0.91 39.68 -22.39
N LEU A 126 -1.89 39.45 -21.50
CA LEU A 126 -3.10 40.26 -21.46
C LEU A 126 -2.81 41.72 -21.11
N ALA A 127 -1.93 41.98 -20.13
CA ALA A 127 -1.51 43.33 -19.77
C ALA A 127 -0.82 44.04 -20.95
N ARG A 128 0.13 43.39 -21.62
CA ARG A 128 0.78 43.93 -22.83
C ARG A 128 -0.21 44.26 -23.93
N ASN A 129 -1.14 43.34 -24.22
CA ASN A 129 -2.15 43.57 -25.24
C ASN A 129 -3.06 44.77 -24.89
N GLN A 130 -3.40 44.95 -23.61
CA GLN A 130 -4.18 46.09 -23.14
C GLN A 130 -3.42 47.41 -23.29
N GLU A 131 -2.13 47.43 -22.95
CA GLU A 131 -1.25 48.59 -23.15
C GLU A 131 -1.13 48.95 -24.64
N GLU A 132 -0.90 47.96 -25.51
CA GLU A 132 -0.81 48.16 -26.95
C GLU A 132 -2.12 48.68 -27.55
N THR A 133 -3.27 48.16 -27.10
CA THR A 133 -4.58 48.67 -27.56
C THR A 133 -4.87 50.07 -27.05
N ALA A 134 -4.51 50.39 -25.80
CA ALA A 134 -4.65 51.74 -25.27
C ALA A 134 -3.77 52.74 -26.04
N ALA A 135 -2.50 52.41 -26.29
CA ALA A 135 -1.57 53.22 -27.07
C ALA A 135 -2.00 53.36 -28.54
N ALA A 136 -2.64 52.34 -29.13
CA ALA A 136 -3.18 52.41 -30.48
C ALA A 136 -4.42 53.31 -30.58
N ARG A 137 -5.26 53.37 -29.53
CA ARG A 137 -6.42 54.29 -29.47
C ARG A 137 -5.96 55.74 -29.31
N PHE A 138 -5.01 56.00 -28.42
CA PHE A 138 -4.48 57.34 -28.18
C PHE A 138 -3.81 57.94 -29.43
N ARG A 139 -3.22 57.13 -30.30
CA ARG A 139 -2.63 57.61 -31.57
C ARG A 139 -3.62 57.92 -32.69
N ARG A 140 -4.91 57.55 -32.54
CA ARG A 140 -5.95 57.75 -33.57
C ARG A 140 -7.01 58.79 -33.19
N GLY A 141 -7.04 59.26 -31.95
CA GLY A 141 -7.90 60.35 -31.48
C GLY A 141 -7.11 61.64 -31.40
#